data_AF-A0A3B0TW33-F1
#
_entry.id   AF-A0A3B0TW33-F1
#
_cell.length_a   1.000
_cell.length_b   1.000
_cell.length_c   1.000
_cell.angle_alpha   90.00
_cell.angle_beta   90.00
_cell.angle_gamma   90.00
#
_symmetry.space_group_name_H-M   'P 1'
#
loop_
_entity.id
_entity.type
_entity.pdbx_description
1 polymer ?
#
loop_
_entity_poly.entity_id
_entity_poly.type
_entity_poly.pdbx_seq_one_letter_code
_entity_poly.pdbx_strand_id
1 'polypeptide(L)'
;MGQVNLYLMPGWQVEDVAGKELIAYVEKAAEQGTVATIMFHSVGGGYINISKQAHNELLEYLHTNQDKFWVDTFQNITQHIKSERKRLGWE
;
A
#
# COMPACT_ATOMS: atom_id res chain seq x y z
N MET A 1 -12.26 -15.34 -3.02
CA MET A 1 -11.46 -14.08 -3.07
C MET A 1 -11.52 -13.54 -4.49
N GLY A 2 -11.81 -12.25 -4.67
CA GLY A 2 -11.78 -11.63 -5.99
C GLY A 2 -10.33 -11.45 -6.47
N GLN A 3 -10.08 -11.66 -7.75
CA GLN A 3 -8.75 -11.40 -8.33
C GLN A 3 -8.49 -9.88 -8.41
N VAL A 4 -7.29 -9.43 -8.03
CA VAL A 4 -6.88 -8.01 -8.08
C VAL A 4 -6.82 -7.47 -9.51
N ASN A 5 -7.70 -6.56 -9.93
CA ASN A 5 -7.61 -6.03 -11.29
C ASN A 5 -6.39 -5.10 -11.46
N LEU A 6 -5.36 -5.56 -12.18
CA LEU A 6 -4.12 -4.81 -12.42
C LEU A 6 -4.33 -3.48 -13.17
N TYR A 7 -5.44 -3.32 -13.87
CA TYR A 7 -5.83 -2.09 -14.57
C TYR A 7 -6.77 -1.21 -13.76
N LEU A 8 -7.18 -1.65 -12.57
CA LEU A 8 -8.05 -0.93 -11.64
C LEU A 8 -7.55 -1.10 -10.21
N MET A 9 -6.31 -0.66 -9.98
CA MET A 9 -5.65 -0.75 -8.68
C MET A 9 -6.15 0.36 -7.75
N PRO A 10 -6.37 0.09 -6.45
CA PRO A 10 -6.69 1.13 -5.49
C PRO A 10 -5.50 2.09 -5.36
N GLY A 11 -5.80 3.38 -5.27
CA GLY A 11 -4.83 4.43 -5.01
C GLY A 11 -5.45 5.47 -4.10
N TRP A 12 -4.78 5.75 -2.98
CA TRP A 12 -5.21 6.76 -2.03
C TRP A 12 -4.26 7.96 -2.07
N GLN A 13 -4.77 9.09 -2.55
CA GLN A 13 -4.14 10.39 -2.34
C GLN A 13 -4.32 10.79 -0.87
N VAL A 14 -3.22 10.91 -0.14
CA VAL A 14 -3.27 11.28 1.28
C VAL A 14 -2.95 12.76 1.49
N GLU A 15 -3.72 13.39 2.38
CA GLU A 15 -3.56 14.77 2.80
C GLU A 15 -4.10 14.93 4.22
N ASP A 16 -3.33 15.54 5.11
CA ASP A 16 -3.72 15.86 6.50
C ASP A 16 -4.35 14.70 7.30
N VAL A 17 -3.75 13.51 7.19
CA VAL A 17 -4.17 12.30 7.93
C VAL A 17 -3.17 11.91 9.02
N ALA A 18 -3.65 11.26 10.08
CA ALA A 18 -2.83 10.70 11.13
C ALA A 18 -2.20 9.35 10.72
N GLY A 19 -1.08 8.97 11.34
CA GLY A 19 -0.40 7.71 11.03
C GLY A 19 -1.28 6.48 11.27
N LYS A 20 -2.13 6.52 12.30
CA LYS A 20 -3.14 5.47 12.57
C LYS A 20 -4.11 5.23 11.40
N GLU A 21 -4.43 6.26 10.61
CA GLU A 21 -5.33 6.14 9.47
C GLU A 21 -4.62 5.50 8.28
N LEU A 22 -3.34 5.84 8.09
CA LEU A 22 -2.46 5.16 7.13
C LEU A 22 -2.30 3.67 7.46
N ILE A 23 -2.10 3.34 8.75
CA ILE A 23 -1.99 1.97 9.25
C ILE A 23 -3.31 1.21 9.03
N ALA A 24 -4.44 1.81 9.38
CA ALA A 24 -5.75 1.18 9.17
C ALA A 24 -6.03 0.88 7.69
N TYR A 25 -5.54 1.72 6.77
CA TYR A 25 -5.67 1.49 5.33
C TYR A 25 -4.88 0.25 4.86
N VAL A 26 -3.63 0.08 5.29
CA VAL A 26 -2.83 -1.10 4.90
C VAL A 26 -3.36 -2.37 5.56
N GLU A 27 -3.84 -2.29 6.80
CA GLU A 27 -4.49 -3.40 7.50
C GLU A 27 -5.73 -3.90 6.77
N LYS A 28 -6.61 -2.99 6.34
CA LYS A 28 -7.79 -3.34 5.54
C LYS A 28 -7.42 -4.04 4.23
N ALA A 29 -6.33 -3.65 3.59
CA ALA A 29 -5.86 -4.33 2.38
C ALA A 29 -5.36 -5.75 2.69
N ALA A 30 -4.62 -5.94 3.80
CA ALA A 30 -4.17 -7.25 4.25
C ALA A 30 -5.36 -8.19 4.59
N GLU A 31 -6.36 -7.70 5.32
CA GLU A 31 -7.59 -8.45 5.63
C GLU A 31 -8.32 -8.93 4.37
N GLN A 32 -8.29 -8.12 3.31
CA GLN A 32 -8.91 -8.44 2.03
C GLN A 32 -8.01 -9.28 1.10
N GLY A 33 -6.75 -9.53 1.48
CA GLY A 33 -5.77 -10.20 0.63
C GLY A 33 -5.47 -9.42 -0.67
N THR A 34 -5.45 -8.09 -0.58
CA THR A 34 -5.23 -7.18 -1.73
C THR A 34 -4.03 -6.26 -1.48
N VAL A 35 -3.78 -5.38 -2.44
CA VAL A 35 -2.69 -4.39 -2.40
C VAL A 35 -3.23 -3.04 -1.91
N ALA A 36 -2.47 -2.35 -1.07
CA ALA A 36 -2.66 -0.94 -0.75
C ALA A 36 -1.66 -0.08 -1.54
N THR A 37 -2.15 0.94 -2.26
CA THR A 37 -1.29 1.97 -2.87
C THR A 37 -1.57 3.31 -2.20
N ILE A 38 -0.51 3.99 -1.76
CA ILE A 38 -0.57 5.30 -1.10
C ILE A 38 0.22 6.31 -1.94
N MET A 39 -0.36 7.48 -2.18
CA MET A 39 0.25 8.56 -2.94
C MET A 39 0.52 9.76 -2.03
N PHE A 40 1.79 9.95 -1.69
CA PHE A 40 2.27 11.12 -0.97
C PHE A 40 2.73 12.18 -1.96
N HIS A 41 2.17 13.39 -1.88
CA HIS A 41 2.64 14.55 -2.66
C HIS A 41 3.76 15.28 -1.92
N SER A 42 3.64 15.38 -0.59
CA SER A 42 4.59 16.02 0.31
C SER A 42 4.61 15.32 1.67
N VAL A 43 5.78 15.31 2.33
CA VAL A 43 5.95 14.77 3.68
C VAL A 43 6.73 15.77 4.53
N GLY A 44 6.07 16.31 5.56
CA GLY A 44 6.68 17.25 6.50
C GLY A 44 6.77 18.70 6.04
N GLY A 45 6.01 19.08 5.01
CA GLY A 45 5.94 20.42 4.44
C GLY A 45 5.73 20.35 2.92
N GLY A 46 5.11 21.37 2.33
CA GLY A 46 4.75 21.40 0.90
C GLY A 46 3.24 21.48 0.68
N TYR A 47 2.81 21.38 -0.58
CA TYR A 47 1.39 21.38 -0.98
C TYR A 47 0.85 19.94 -1.01
N ILE A 48 -0.35 19.71 -0.49
CA ILE A 48 -0.96 18.38 -0.26
C ILE A 48 0.00 17.52 0.58
N ASN A 49 -0.07 17.67 1.89
CA ASN A 49 1.00 17.23 2.78
C ASN A 49 0.48 16.35 3.91
N ILE A 50 1.32 15.41 4.33
CA ILE A 50 1.19 14.73 5.61
C ILE A 50 2.36 15.10 6.54
N SER A 51 2.19 14.93 7.84
CA SER A 51 3.28 15.19 8.79
C SER A 51 4.40 14.13 8.67
N LYS A 52 5.64 14.51 9.01
CA LYS A 52 6.74 13.52 9.13
C LYS A 52 6.42 12.45 10.17
N GLN A 53 5.72 12.85 11.23
CA GLN A 53 5.30 11.95 12.29
C GLN A 53 4.37 10.86 11.75
N ALA A 54 3.28 11.23 11.05
CA ALA A 54 2.34 10.26 10.49
C ALA A 54 3.01 9.31 9.49
N HIS A 55 3.91 9.85 8.66
CA HIS A 55 4.70 9.04 7.72
C HIS A 55 5.61 8.04 8.45
N ASN A 56 6.33 8.48 9.48
CA ASN A 56 7.23 7.62 10.25
C ASN A 56 6.47 6.54 11.02
N GLU A 57 5.32 6.87 11.61
CA GLU A 57 4.44 5.88 12.27
C GLU A 57 4.05 4.75 11.31
N LEU A 58 3.69 5.08 10.06
CA LEU A 58 3.41 4.08 9.04
C LEU A 58 4.66 3.24 8.71
N LEU A 59 5.82 3.86 8.51
CA LEU A 59 7.05 3.15 8.17
C LEU A 59 7.51 2.20 9.28
N GLU A 60 7.47 2.64 10.54
CA GLU A 60 7.79 1.82 11.70
C GLU A 60 6.83 0.63 11.80
N TYR A 61 5.53 0.86 11.56
CA TYR A 61 4.54 -0.21 11.54
C TYR A 61 4.83 -1.25 10.44
N LEU A 62 5.07 -0.81 9.20
CA LEU A 62 5.38 -1.71 8.10
C LEU A 62 6.70 -2.48 8.34
N HIS A 63 7.71 -1.81 8.90
CA HIS A 63 9.00 -2.42 9.21
C HIS A 63 8.89 -3.51 10.28
N THR A 64 8.05 -3.30 11.30
CA THR A 64 7.86 -4.25 12.40
C THR A 64 6.95 -5.42 12.04
N ASN A 65 6.17 -5.33 10.96
CA ASN A 65 5.20 -6.34 10.51
C ASN A 65 5.58 -6.93 9.12
N GLN A 66 6.87 -7.12 8.85
CA GLN A 66 7.36 -7.64 7.56
C GLN A 66 6.97 -9.10 7.28
N ASP A 67 6.61 -9.86 8.30
CA ASP A 67 6.02 -11.19 8.18
C ASP A 67 4.61 -11.15 7.56
N LYS A 68 3.93 -10.00 7.65
CA LYS A 68 2.59 -9.77 7.13
C LYS A 68 2.57 -8.90 5.87
N PHE A 69 3.44 -7.91 5.78
CA PHE A 69 3.45 -6.92 4.70
C PHE A 69 4.69 -7.05 3.82
N TRP A 70 4.46 -7.15 2.51
CA TRP A 70 5.50 -6.92 1.51
C TRP A 70 5.34 -5.52 0.91
N VAL A 71 6.32 -4.66 1.17
CA VAL A 71 6.38 -3.30 0.62
C VAL A 71 7.39 -3.26 -0.51
N ASP A 72 6.94 -2.86 -1.69
CA ASP A 72 7.79 -2.73 -2.88
C ASP A 72 7.20 -1.67 -3.81
N THR A 73 7.87 -1.42 -4.93
CA THR A 73 7.38 -0.58 -6.01
C THR A 73 6.12 -1.17 -6.65
N PHE A 74 5.25 -0.29 -7.14
CA PHE A 74 4.07 -0.69 -7.91
C PHE A 74 4.44 -1.60 -9.09
N GLN A 75 5.58 -1.33 -9.75
CA GLN A 75 6.09 -2.17 -10.83
C GLN A 75 6.36 -3.60 -10.35
N ASN A 76 7.12 -3.80 -9.28
CA ASN A 76 7.48 -5.13 -8.79
C ASN A 76 6.25 -5.91 -8.30
N ILE A 77 5.35 -5.27 -7.56
CA ILE A 77 4.12 -5.89 -7.07
C ILE A 77 3.24 -6.36 -8.24
N THR A 78 3.02 -5.51 -9.25
CA THR A 78 2.17 -5.89 -10.40
C THR A 78 2.81 -6.96 -11.26
N GLN A 79 4.14 -6.97 -11.43
CA GLN A 79 4.85 -8.06 -12.10
C GLN A 79 4.73 -9.37 -11.34
N HIS A 80 4.87 -9.35 -10.01
CA HIS A 80 4.69 -10.53 -9.18
C HIS A 80 3.27 -11.10 -9.27
N ILE A 81 2.24 -10.26 -9.20
CA ILE A 81 0.85 -10.71 -9.36
C ILE A 81 0.64 -11.34 -10.74
N LYS A 82 1.20 -10.74 -11.80
CA LYS A 82 1.13 -11.28 -13.15
C LYS A 82 1.81 -12.65 -13.26
N SER A 83 3.01 -12.82 -12.69
CA SER A 83 3.72 -14.10 -12.70
C SER A 83 2.98 -15.18 -11.90
N GLU A 84 2.40 -14.82 -10.75
CA GLU A 84 1.65 -15.76 -9.91
C GLU A 84 0.36 -16.23 -10.59
N ARG A 85 -0.35 -15.34 -11.30
CA ARG A 85 -1.50 -15.74 -12.13
C ARG A 85 -1.13 -16.78 -13.16
N LYS A 86 -0.04 -16.56 -13.88
CA LYS A 86 0.47 -17.52 -14.87
C LYS A 86 0.82 -18.85 -14.21
N ARG A 87 1.53 -18.82 -13.08
CA ARG A 87 1.90 -20.01 -12.30
C ARG A 87 0.68 -20.81 -11.83
N LEU A 88 -0.40 -20.12 -11.47
CA LEU A 88 -1.63 -20.72 -10.97
C LEU A 88 -2.65 -21.07 -12.07
N GLY A 89 -2.35 -20.77 -13.34
CA GLY A 89 -3.26 -21.03 -14.46
C GLY A 89 -4.50 -20.11 -14.46
N TRP A 90 -4.37 -18.88 -13.98
CA TRP A 90 -5.41 -17.86 -13.93
C TRP A 90 -5.37 -16.87 -15.10
N GLU A 91 -4.63 -17.21 -16.17
CA GLU A 91 -4.62 -16.46 -17.44
C GLU A 91 -5.85 -16.77 -18.29
#